data_AF-A0A6N9C934-F1
#
_entry.id   AF-A0A6N9C934-F1
#
_cell.length_a   1.000
_cell.length_b   1.000
_cell.length_c   1.000
_cell.angle_alpha   90.00
_cell.angle_beta   90.00
_cell.angle_gamma   90.00
#
_symmetry.space_group_name_H-M   'P 1'
#
loop_
_entity.id
_entity.type
_entity.pdbx_description
1 polymer ?
#
loop_
_entity_poly.entity_id
_entity_poly.type
_entity_poly.pdbx_seq_one_letter_code
_entity_poly.pdbx_strand_id
1 'polypeptide(L)'
;MENKHLFIDDFEIESKQNLTRSFHPPEKVGTVLQPDQPWEDKFGCACPMVVRDPEGTLKMWYWNSKNDLNDLYATSQDGIHWEKPILNIAEIDGNTENNKVATPGRIGPGAVFYCPESTLSEGEDTLYRTVSWIPGGDWRQRYLPIFSPDGFTWHTAENADEEPGISDGVGDTGTFLVADDAFPMMRDDVPGRYIAFPRVHATVGRFRRRAVGMTFGNSLPNRARLMLDWPRANLVLAPDLLDDEMARERLDNAYAEGIIHYNDPVDQHCEFYTMQPWTVGNVFMGALYIFDVSMDMYKHSMWNQHGTMETQLVYSRDLVHWDRLGDRQPWIGRGEAGEQDCAMIHFDSVPIRVGDWMYQYYSSGNLPHPSVDQQWLIEQHRLIEAGKRHPLQAIGCVRFRPDRYISLQAGSRAGRAITKPLTVSGSRLLVNLDATGGEGVVSVLNEGGHPLRGYEQSQPIQGDHLEAAVSFPRPLTEAIGQQVKLRFTIQNAKLFSYSWAD
;
A
#
# COMPACT_ATOMS: atom_id res chain seq x y z
N MET A 1 1.71 -0.26 18.88
CA MET A 1 0.88 -0.95 17.87
C MET A 1 0.92 -2.48 18.02
N GLU A 2 1.66 -3.02 19.01
CA GLU A 2 2.12 -4.42 19.05
C GLU A 2 1.06 -5.47 19.41
N ASN A 3 -0.16 -5.08 19.79
CA ASN A 3 -1.22 -5.99 20.24
C ASN A 3 -2.56 -5.73 19.54
N LYS A 4 -2.54 -5.27 18.28
CA LYS A 4 -3.77 -4.98 17.54
C LYS A 4 -4.19 -6.19 16.69
N HIS A 5 -5.46 -6.56 16.86
CA HIS A 5 -6.07 -7.73 16.25
C HIS A 5 -7.25 -7.30 15.37
N LEU A 6 -7.18 -7.59 14.07
CA LEU A 6 -8.21 -7.23 13.10
C LEU A 6 -9.18 -8.40 12.85
N PHE A 7 -10.44 -8.08 12.54
CA PHE A 7 -11.44 -9.09 12.15
C PHE A 7 -11.50 -9.35 10.64
N ILE A 8 -10.38 -9.16 9.93
CA ILE A 8 -10.28 -9.36 8.47
C ILE A 8 -10.47 -10.83 8.07
N ASP A 9 -10.13 -11.77 8.95
CA ASP A 9 -10.24 -13.22 8.74
C ASP A 9 -10.77 -13.95 10.00
N ASP A 10 -10.87 -15.28 9.94
CA ASP A 10 -11.30 -16.13 11.07
C ASP A 10 -10.10 -16.68 11.89
N PHE A 11 -8.88 -16.15 11.72
CA PHE A 11 -7.68 -16.70 12.38
C PHE A 11 -7.82 -16.72 13.90
N GLU A 12 -8.41 -15.68 14.49
CA GLU A 12 -8.61 -15.57 15.94
C GLU A 12 -10.04 -15.89 16.37
N ILE A 13 -10.95 -16.21 15.45
CA ILE A 13 -12.34 -16.48 15.76
C ILE A 13 -12.54 -17.98 15.93
N GLU A 14 -13.04 -18.39 17.10
CA GLU A 14 -13.49 -19.75 17.35
C GLU A 14 -14.89 -19.98 16.79
N SER A 15 -15.79 -19.02 17.00
CA SER A 15 -17.16 -19.09 16.47
C SER A 15 -17.79 -17.72 16.28
N LYS A 16 -18.73 -17.64 15.34
CA LYS A 16 -19.53 -16.44 15.06
C LYS A 16 -20.99 -16.81 14.78
N GLN A 17 -21.92 -15.96 15.20
CA GLN A 17 -23.36 -16.15 15.01
C GLN A 17 -24.01 -14.81 14.66
N ASN A 18 -24.88 -14.79 13.63
CA ASN A 18 -25.57 -13.58 13.14
C ASN A 18 -24.63 -12.39 12.87
N LEU A 19 -23.43 -12.68 12.36
CA LEU A 19 -22.46 -11.67 11.95
C LEU A 19 -22.16 -11.82 10.47
N THR A 20 -22.00 -10.68 9.80
CA THR A 20 -21.56 -10.61 8.39
C THR A 20 -20.27 -9.81 8.31
N ARG A 21 -19.36 -10.18 7.41
CA ARG A 21 -18.20 -9.36 7.09
C ARG A 21 -18.57 -8.34 6.03
N SER A 22 -18.07 -7.11 6.19
CA SER A 22 -18.24 -6.04 5.21
C SER A 22 -16.91 -5.37 4.99
N PHE A 23 -16.60 -5.12 3.72
CA PHE A 23 -15.47 -4.32 3.28
C PHE A 23 -15.83 -2.83 3.29
N HIS A 24 -14.85 -1.99 3.58
CA HIS A 24 -15.01 -0.53 3.61
C HIS A 24 -13.88 0.13 2.81
N PRO A 25 -14.10 0.38 1.51
CA PRO A 25 -13.18 1.18 0.70
C PRO A 25 -12.93 2.57 1.34
N PRO A 26 -11.76 3.17 1.11
CA PRO A 26 -11.45 4.50 1.58
C PRO A 26 -12.18 5.55 0.73
N GLU A 27 -12.29 6.76 1.27
CA GLU A 27 -12.89 7.89 0.58
C GLU A 27 -11.84 8.57 -0.32
N LYS A 28 -12.16 8.81 -1.60
CA LYS A 28 -11.33 9.65 -2.47
C LYS A 28 -11.36 11.09 -1.97
N VAL A 29 -10.19 11.65 -1.66
CA VAL A 29 -10.02 13.09 -1.38
C VAL A 29 -9.93 13.87 -2.70
N GLY A 30 -9.36 13.25 -3.73
CA GLY A 30 -9.13 13.85 -5.05
C GLY A 30 -7.65 14.08 -5.32
N THR A 31 -7.35 14.89 -6.35
CA THR A 31 -5.98 15.29 -6.70
C THR A 31 -5.42 16.25 -5.64
N VAL A 32 -4.25 15.91 -5.09
CA VAL A 32 -3.55 16.70 -4.06
C VAL A 32 -2.25 17.33 -4.54
N LEU A 33 -1.67 16.81 -5.64
CA LEU A 33 -0.49 17.39 -6.28
C LEU A 33 -0.57 17.17 -7.78
N GLN A 34 -0.33 18.24 -8.54
CA GLN A 34 -0.28 18.26 -10.01
C GLN A 34 0.93 19.08 -10.48
N PRO A 35 1.42 18.93 -11.72
CA PRO A 35 2.47 19.79 -12.25
C PRO A 35 1.96 21.23 -12.46
N ASP A 36 2.39 22.14 -11.60
CA ASP A 36 1.93 23.54 -11.56
C ASP A 36 3.07 24.55 -11.35
N GLN A 37 4.31 24.09 -11.29
CA GLN A 37 5.50 24.92 -11.11
C GLN A 37 6.24 25.14 -12.44
N PRO A 38 6.96 26.26 -12.60
CA PRO A 38 7.64 26.60 -13.86
C PRO A 38 8.78 25.64 -14.24
N TRP A 39 9.34 24.91 -13.27
CA TRP A 39 10.40 23.92 -13.54
C TRP A 39 9.86 22.54 -13.92
N GLU A 40 8.56 22.30 -13.74
CA GLU A 40 7.89 21.04 -14.08
C GLU A 40 7.46 21.03 -15.55
N ASP A 41 7.50 19.86 -16.17
CA ASP A 41 6.70 19.62 -17.37
C ASP A 41 5.22 19.47 -17.00
N LYS A 42 4.32 20.00 -17.83
CA LYS A 42 2.88 20.08 -17.54
C LYS A 42 2.14 18.77 -17.75
N PHE A 43 2.76 17.77 -18.39
CA PHE A 43 2.06 16.56 -18.80
C PHE A 43 1.80 15.59 -17.65
N GLY A 44 2.65 15.52 -16.62
CA GLY A 44 2.28 14.75 -15.44
C GLY A 44 3.26 14.71 -14.30
N CYS A 45 2.75 14.29 -13.14
CA CYS A 45 3.53 13.82 -12.01
C CYS A 45 2.96 12.52 -11.45
N ALA A 46 3.83 11.68 -10.88
CA ALA A 46 3.46 10.35 -10.38
C ALA A 46 4.45 9.88 -9.31
N CYS A 47 4.26 8.65 -8.85
CA CYS A 47 5.08 7.94 -7.86
C CYS A 47 5.25 8.70 -6.55
N PRO A 48 4.14 9.02 -5.84
CA PRO A 48 4.21 9.73 -4.56
C PRO A 48 4.80 8.82 -3.47
N MET A 49 6.09 9.00 -3.19
CA MET A 49 6.78 8.30 -2.11
C MET A 49 6.70 9.17 -0.87
N VAL A 50 5.85 8.79 0.09
CA VAL A 50 5.56 9.62 1.26
C VAL A 50 6.08 9.03 2.55
N VAL A 51 6.76 9.84 3.33
CA VAL A 51 7.27 9.53 4.67
C VAL A 51 6.80 10.61 5.64
N ARG A 52 6.55 10.22 6.89
CA ARG A 52 6.34 11.16 8.00
C ARG A 52 7.60 11.23 8.86
N ASP A 53 8.16 12.42 9.04
CA ASP A 53 9.31 12.62 9.91
C ASP A 53 8.92 12.65 11.41
N PRO A 54 9.90 12.59 12.33
CA PRO A 54 9.63 12.63 13.78
C PRO A 54 8.93 13.91 14.24
N GLU A 55 9.18 15.04 13.58
CA GLU A 55 8.55 16.33 13.84
C GLU A 55 7.08 16.36 13.40
N GLY A 56 6.68 15.40 12.57
CA GLY A 56 5.32 15.16 12.12
C GLY A 56 4.99 15.73 10.74
N THR A 57 5.99 16.30 10.06
CA THR A 57 5.88 16.77 8.67
C THR A 57 5.87 15.58 7.73
N LEU A 58 4.97 15.62 6.76
CA LEU A 58 4.95 14.69 5.65
C LEU A 58 5.90 15.19 4.56
N LYS A 59 6.69 14.26 4.03
CA LYS A 59 7.67 14.49 2.96
C LYS A 59 7.32 13.59 1.80
N MET A 60 7.22 14.15 0.61
CA MET A 60 6.93 13.42 -0.62
C MET A 60 8.07 13.62 -1.62
N TRP A 61 8.64 12.52 -2.09
CA TRP A 61 9.40 12.49 -3.33
C TRP A 61 8.44 12.07 -4.44
N TYR A 62 8.47 12.77 -5.55
CA TYR A 62 7.59 12.49 -6.68
C TYR A 62 8.31 12.70 -8.01
N TRP A 63 7.91 11.94 -9.01
CA TRP A 63 8.45 12.04 -10.36
C TRP A 63 7.63 13.01 -11.21
N ASN A 64 8.29 13.76 -12.10
CA ASN A 64 7.66 14.59 -13.13
C ASN A 64 8.12 14.22 -14.54
N SER A 65 7.22 14.31 -15.52
CA SER A 65 7.39 13.81 -16.89
C SER A 65 8.51 14.44 -17.72
N LYS A 66 9.19 15.47 -17.22
CA LYS A 66 10.25 16.18 -17.96
C LYS A 66 11.44 15.32 -18.35
N ASN A 67 11.86 14.37 -17.49
CA ASN A 67 12.85 13.33 -17.81
C ASN A 67 12.89 12.22 -16.73
N ASP A 68 13.63 11.15 -17.02
CA ASP A 68 13.68 9.93 -16.19
C ASP A 68 14.32 10.13 -14.79
N LEU A 69 15.10 11.19 -14.58
CA LEU A 69 15.79 11.51 -13.32
C LEU A 69 15.25 12.79 -12.67
N ASN A 70 13.98 13.10 -12.91
CA ASN A 70 13.33 14.32 -12.42
C ASN A 70 12.51 14.06 -11.14
N ASP A 71 13.19 13.54 -10.11
CA ASP A 71 12.59 13.39 -8.79
C ASP A 71 12.60 14.73 -8.05
N LEU A 72 11.41 15.15 -7.67
CA LEU A 72 11.11 16.42 -7.03
C LEU A 72 10.60 16.19 -5.61
N TYR A 73 10.53 17.25 -4.82
CA TYR A 73 10.22 17.17 -3.40
C TYR A 73 9.08 18.09 -2.98
N ALA A 74 8.19 17.58 -2.12
CA ALA A 74 7.11 18.36 -1.52
C ALA A 74 6.92 18.03 -0.04
N THR A 75 6.31 18.95 0.71
CA THR A 75 6.02 18.79 2.14
C THR A 75 4.57 19.10 2.46
N SER A 76 4.03 18.48 3.50
CA SER A 76 2.68 18.76 4.00
C SER A 76 2.58 18.59 5.52
N GLN A 77 1.70 19.37 6.16
CA GLN A 77 1.37 19.24 7.58
C GLN A 77 0.05 18.50 7.82
N ASP A 78 -0.86 18.52 6.85
CA ASP A 78 -2.21 17.96 6.97
C ASP A 78 -2.48 16.76 6.06
N GLY A 79 -1.55 16.47 5.13
CA GLY A 79 -1.65 15.38 4.15
C GLY A 79 -2.52 15.71 2.93
N ILE A 80 -3.07 16.92 2.84
CA ILE A 80 -3.95 17.32 1.75
C ILE A 80 -3.31 18.46 0.95
N HIS A 81 -2.77 19.46 1.63
CA HIS A 81 -2.13 20.60 1.00
C HIS A 81 -0.61 20.40 0.98
N TRP A 82 -0.03 20.44 -0.22
CA TRP A 82 1.38 20.18 -0.44
C TRP A 82 2.11 21.44 -0.89
N GLU A 83 3.23 21.72 -0.23
CA GLU A 83 4.16 22.79 -0.57
C GLU A 83 5.34 22.22 -1.35
N LYS A 84 5.76 22.90 -2.43
CA LYS A 84 6.92 22.53 -3.26
C LYS A 84 8.07 23.51 -2.99
N PRO A 85 8.91 23.26 -1.97
CA PRO A 85 9.93 24.22 -1.55
C PRO A 85 11.07 24.32 -2.58
N ILE A 86 11.60 25.52 -2.80
CA ILE A 86 12.82 25.71 -3.59
C ILE A 86 14.01 25.19 -2.76
N LEU A 87 14.70 24.17 -3.28
CA LEU A 87 15.83 23.50 -2.63
C LEU A 87 17.19 24.09 -3.02
N ASN A 88 17.36 24.58 -4.26
CA ASN A 88 18.65 25.03 -4.79
C ASN A 88 19.76 23.97 -4.82
N ILE A 89 19.40 22.70 -5.03
CA ILE A 89 20.33 21.55 -4.95
C ILE A 89 20.75 21.03 -6.33
N ALA A 90 19.79 20.84 -7.25
CA ALA A 90 20.04 20.27 -8.56
C ALA A 90 19.48 21.14 -9.69
N GLU A 91 20.15 21.13 -10.85
CA GLU A 91 19.74 21.93 -11.99
C GLU A 91 18.59 21.29 -12.78
N ILE A 92 17.68 22.15 -13.23
CA ILE A 92 16.71 21.91 -14.30
C ILE A 92 16.90 23.06 -15.29
N ASP A 93 17.19 22.74 -16.56
CA ASP A 93 17.40 23.72 -17.63
C ASP A 93 18.41 24.83 -17.27
N GLY A 94 19.47 24.47 -16.53
CA GLY A 94 20.52 25.39 -16.10
C GLY A 94 20.15 26.31 -14.93
N ASN A 95 19.06 26.03 -14.22
CA ASN A 95 18.63 26.78 -13.03
C ASN A 95 18.44 25.84 -11.83
N THR A 96 18.88 26.26 -10.64
CA THR A 96 18.70 25.54 -9.37
C THR A 96 17.49 26.02 -8.57
N GLU A 97 16.82 27.12 -8.96
CA GLU A 97 15.61 27.65 -8.32
C GLU A 97 14.39 26.74 -8.57
N ASN A 98 14.41 25.55 -7.98
CA ASN A 98 13.44 24.48 -8.11
C ASN A 98 13.50 23.54 -6.89
N ASN A 99 12.64 22.52 -6.86
CA ASN A 99 12.55 21.53 -5.77
C ASN A 99 13.17 20.16 -6.11
N LYS A 100 14.11 20.10 -7.06
CA LYS A 100 14.76 18.86 -7.51
C LYS A 100 15.80 18.38 -6.51
N VAL A 101 15.78 17.08 -6.22
CA VAL A 101 16.78 16.40 -5.40
C VAL A 101 17.98 15.95 -6.24
N ALA A 102 19.15 15.83 -5.62
CA ALA A 102 20.32 15.26 -6.29
C ALA A 102 20.29 13.74 -6.15
N THR A 103 20.17 13.01 -7.26
CA THR A 103 20.06 11.55 -7.24
C THR A 103 20.85 10.89 -8.38
N PRO A 104 21.49 9.73 -8.13
CA PRO A 104 22.23 8.98 -9.16
C PRO A 104 21.32 8.13 -10.05
N GLY A 105 20.04 7.97 -9.68
CA GLY A 105 19.04 7.19 -10.39
C GLY A 105 17.62 7.67 -10.03
N ARG A 106 16.58 7.07 -10.60
CA ARG A 106 15.21 7.43 -10.23
C ARG A 106 14.95 7.01 -8.78
N ILE A 107 14.50 7.91 -7.90
CA ILE A 107 14.00 7.51 -6.57
C ILE A 107 12.84 6.53 -6.82
N GLY A 108 13.07 5.26 -6.51
CA GLY A 108 12.38 4.18 -7.20
C GLY A 108 10.89 4.11 -6.86
N PRO A 109 10.02 3.80 -7.84
CA PRO A 109 8.63 3.47 -7.55
C PRO A 109 8.62 2.24 -6.64
N GLY A 110 8.10 2.35 -5.41
CA GLY A 110 8.03 1.22 -4.48
C GLY A 110 8.68 1.41 -3.10
N ALA A 111 8.99 2.66 -2.72
CA ALA A 111 9.04 3.23 -1.37
C ALA A 111 10.37 3.87 -0.98
N VAL A 112 10.29 5.07 -0.39
CA VAL A 112 11.33 5.68 0.44
C VAL A 112 11.06 5.26 1.88
N PHE A 113 12.09 4.79 2.57
CA PHE A 113 12.04 4.42 3.97
C PHE A 113 12.83 5.39 4.83
N TYR A 114 12.32 5.66 6.03
CA TYR A 114 13.00 6.39 7.08
C TYR A 114 13.34 5.42 8.21
N CYS A 115 14.63 5.16 8.42
CA CYS A 115 15.11 4.09 9.29
C CYS A 115 16.11 4.61 10.34
N PRO A 116 15.67 5.42 11.32
CA PRO A 116 16.55 6.08 12.29
C PRO A 116 17.23 5.09 13.25
N GLU A 117 16.59 3.97 13.59
CA GLU A 117 17.13 2.99 14.53
C GLU A 117 18.38 2.28 13.97
N SER A 118 18.40 2.06 12.66
CA SER A 118 19.52 1.37 12.03
C SER A 118 20.71 2.22 11.66
N THR A 119 20.57 3.54 11.68
CA THR A 119 21.74 4.41 11.45
C THR A 119 22.83 4.17 12.49
N LEU A 120 22.45 3.70 13.69
CA LEU A 120 23.38 3.29 14.75
C LEU A 120 24.35 2.18 14.30
N SER A 121 23.89 1.25 13.45
CA SER A 121 24.71 0.13 12.95
C SER A 121 25.16 0.28 11.50
N GLU A 122 24.42 1.04 10.69
CA GLU A 122 24.58 1.14 9.24
C GLU A 122 25.16 2.50 8.78
N GLY A 123 25.22 3.49 9.66
CA GLY A 123 25.71 4.85 9.37
C GLY A 123 24.58 5.86 9.12
N GLU A 124 24.79 7.13 9.49
CA GLU A 124 23.81 8.22 9.36
C GLU A 124 23.42 8.52 7.91
N ASP A 125 24.30 8.22 6.95
CA ASP A 125 24.05 8.34 5.51
C ASP A 125 22.93 7.41 5.01
N THR A 126 22.53 6.42 5.82
CA THR A 126 21.47 5.45 5.50
C THR A 126 20.10 5.83 6.08
N LEU A 127 19.94 7.04 6.63
CA LEU A 127 18.69 7.45 7.29
C LEU A 127 17.48 7.30 6.38
N TYR A 128 17.56 7.86 5.18
CA TYR A 128 16.64 7.61 4.09
C TYR A 128 17.24 6.58 3.15
N ARG A 129 16.39 5.70 2.63
CA ARG A 129 16.80 4.66 1.68
C ARG A 129 15.66 4.32 0.74
N THR A 130 16.03 3.96 -0.48
CA THR A 130 15.10 3.37 -1.45
C THR A 130 15.89 2.44 -2.38
N VAL A 131 15.18 1.76 -3.26
CA VAL A 131 15.77 0.93 -4.29
C VAL A 131 15.42 1.54 -5.64
N SER A 132 16.44 1.93 -6.37
CA SER A 132 16.34 2.70 -7.60
C SER A 132 16.58 1.82 -8.83
N TRP A 133 15.93 2.20 -9.92
CA TRP A 133 16.39 1.85 -11.25
C TRP A 133 17.40 2.90 -11.73
N ILE A 134 18.64 2.49 -11.99
CA ILE A 134 19.74 3.37 -12.38
C ILE A 134 20.02 3.24 -13.89
N PRO A 135 19.85 4.30 -14.71
CA PRO A 135 20.15 4.23 -16.14
C PRO A 135 21.67 4.32 -16.43
N GLY A 136 22.30 3.27 -17.02
CA GLY A 136 23.65 3.38 -17.60
C GLY A 136 24.32 2.09 -18.10
N GLY A 137 25.16 2.19 -19.17
CA GLY A 137 26.16 1.22 -19.68
C GLY A 137 25.66 -0.08 -20.37
N ASP A 138 26.57 -1.02 -20.67
CA ASP A 138 26.35 -2.35 -21.31
C ASP A 138 25.47 -3.32 -20.46
N TRP A 139 24.61 -2.80 -19.59
CA TRP A 139 24.09 -3.50 -18.42
C TRP A 139 22.66 -4.03 -18.57
N ARG A 140 22.49 -5.22 -17.98
CA ARG A 140 21.25 -5.98 -17.78
C ARG A 140 20.40 -5.26 -16.72
N GLN A 141 19.07 -5.27 -16.89
CA GLN A 141 18.04 -4.70 -16.00
C GLN A 141 18.22 -5.05 -14.49
N ARG A 142 18.50 -4.07 -13.59
CA ARG A 142 18.69 -4.35 -12.13
C ARG A 142 18.22 -3.22 -11.20
N TYR A 143 17.87 -3.62 -9.97
CA TYR A 143 17.59 -2.74 -8.84
C TYR A 143 18.84 -2.49 -7.98
N LEU A 144 19.11 -1.22 -7.64
CA LEU A 144 20.23 -0.83 -6.79
C LEU A 144 19.79 0.05 -5.61
N PRO A 145 20.29 -0.21 -4.39
CA PRO A 145 19.96 0.62 -3.24
C PRO A 145 20.65 1.99 -3.33
N ILE A 146 19.88 3.03 -2.99
CA ILE A 146 20.37 4.40 -2.83
C ILE A 146 19.96 4.92 -1.46
N PHE A 147 20.83 5.73 -0.86
CA PHE A 147 20.74 6.21 0.51
C PHE A 147 20.89 7.72 0.56
N SER A 148 20.32 8.34 1.60
CA SER A 148 20.48 9.75 1.86
C SER A 148 20.40 10.06 3.37
N PRO A 149 21.29 10.88 3.92
CA PRO A 149 21.18 11.35 5.31
C PRO A 149 20.07 12.40 5.50
N ASP A 150 19.75 13.17 4.47
CA ASP A 150 18.87 14.35 4.55
C ASP A 150 17.59 14.22 3.71
N GLY A 151 17.56 13.24 2.80
CA GLY A 151 16.47 13.04 1.85
C GLY A 151 16.59 13.89 0.59
N PHE A 152 17.65 14.68 0.44
CA PHE A 152 17.83 15.60 -0.69
C PHE A 152 19.03 15.23 -1.57
N THR A 153 20.10 14.72 -0.96
CA THR A 153 21.29 14.27 -1.69
C THR A 153 21.42 12.76 -1.52
N TRP A 154 21.24 12.05 -2.62
CA TRP A 154 21.22 10.59 -2.65
C TRP A 154 22.50 10.03 -3.26
N HIS A 155 22.94 8.90 -2.74
CA HIS A 155 24.15 8.21 -3.17
C HIS A 155 23.88 6.70 -3.27
N THR A 156 24.54 6.02 -4.20
CA THR A 156 24.49 4.56 -4.28
C THR A 156 25.24 3.92 -3.12
N ALA A 157 24.93 2.65 -2.81
CA ALA A 157 25.81 1.83 -1.97
C ALA A 157 27.25 1.79 -2.53
N GLU A 158 28.22 1.51 -1.65
CA GLU A 158 29.59 1.21 -2.04
C GLU A 158 29.63 0.00 -2.99
N ASN A 159 30.32 0.10 -4.13
CA ASN A 159 30.41 -0.91 -5.19
C ASN A 159 29.09 -1.31 -5.88
N ALA A 160 28.04 -0.49 -5.78
CA ALA A 160 26.75 -0.76 -6.45
C ALA A 160 26.87 -0.95 -7.97
N ASP A 161 27.86 -0.33 -8.60
CA ASP A 161 28.20 -0.42 -10.01
C ASP A 161 28.90 -1.74 -10.40
N GLU A 162 29.46 -2.47 -9.44
CA GLU A 162 30.16 -3.74 -9.65
C GLU A 162 29.29 -4.97 -9.32
N GLU A 163 28.17 -4.78 -8.63
CA GLU A 163 27.35 -5.87 -8.08
C GLU A 163 26.14 -6.24 -8.97
N PRO A 164 25.66 -7.51 -8.90
CA PRO A 164 24.58 -7.98 -9.75
C PRO A 164 23.19 -7.45 -9.40
N GLY A 165 22.99 -6.82 -8.23
CA GLY A 165 21.69 -6.34 -7.73
C GLY A 165 20.58 -7.41 -7.79
N ILE A 166 19.31 -6.98 -7.72
CA ILE A 166 18.19 -7.84 -8.11
C ILE A 166 18.07 -7.79 -9.64
N SER A 167 18.57 -8.81 -10.34
CA SER A 167 18.56 -8.82 -11.82
C SER A 167 18.06 -10.10 -12.47
N ASP A 168 17.93 -11.21 -11.73
CA ASP A 168 17.49 -12.48 -12.30
C ASP A 168 15.98 -12.66 -12.18
N GLY A 169 15.28 -12.61 -13.32
CA GLY A 169 13.86 -12.97 -13.44
C GLY A 169 12.85 -11.96 -12.86
N VAL A 170 13.29 -10.73 -12.55
CA VAL A 170 12.45 -9.65 -12.00
C VAL A 170 12.14 -8.58 -13.06
N GLY A 171 10.99 -7.91 -12.92
CA GLY A 171 10.59 -6.77 -13.76
C GLY A 171 11.24 -5.43 -13.37
N ASP A 172 10.88 -4.38 -14.11
CA ASP A 172 11.26 -2.98 -13.89
C ASP A 172 10.48 -2.29 -12.75
N THR A 173 9.41 -2.92 -12.26
CA THR A 173 8.64 -2.47 -11.08
C THR A 173 8.58 -3.52 -9.96
N GLY A 174 8.81 -3.08 -8.72
CA GLY A 174 8.80 -3.89 -7.51
C GLY A 174 8.78 -2.98 -6.28
N THR A 175 8.13 -3.41 -5.21
CA THR A 175 7.99 -2.63 -3.99
C THR A 175 8.73 -3.30 -2.84
N PHE A 176 8.97 -2.55 -1.77
CA PHE A 176 9.75 -3.00 -0.65
C PHE A 176 9.00 -2.75 0.68
N LEU A 177 9.35 -3.53 1.69
CA LEU A 177 8.89 -3.40 3.06
C LEU A 177 10.09 -3.54 3.99
N VAL A 178 10.17 -2.69 5.01
CA VAL A 178 11.19 -2.79 6.06
C VAL A 178 10.55 -3.40 7.30
N ALA A 179 11.13 -4.51 7.76
CA ALA A 179 10.78 -5.23 8.98
C ALA A 179 11.63 -4.76 10.17
N ASP A 180 11.38 -3.52 10.63
CA ASP A 180 12.01 -2.91 11.83
C ASP A 180 11.19 -3.15 13.11
N ASP A 181 11.58 -2.62 14.29
CA ASP A 181 10.91 -2.87 15.59
C ASP A 181 9.39 -2.58 15.62
N ALA A 182 8.84 -1.88 14.61
CA ALA A 182 7.41 -1.86 14.30
C ALA A 182 6.80 -3.22 13.84
N PHE A 183 7.60 -4.30 13.76
CA PHE A 183 7.26 -5.71 13.47
C PHE A 183 7.22 -6.67 14.68
N PRO A 184 6.74 -6.28 15.86
CA PRO A 184 6.98 -7.06 17.08
C PRO A 184 6.26 -8.42 17.10
N MET A 185 5.17 -8.60 16.37
CA MET A 185 4.42 -9.87 16.39
C MET A 185 4.93 -10.94 15.43
N MET A 186 5.84 -10.62 14.49
CA MET A 186 6.29 -11.58 13.47
C MET A 186 7.80 -11.53 13.21
N ARG A 187 8.58 -10.74 13.97
CA ARG A 187 10.02 -10.55 13.72
C ARG A 187 10.81 -11.86 13.74
N ASP A 188 10.47 -12.76 14.66
CA ASP A 188 11.13 -14.07 14.82
C ASP A 188 10.93 -14.98 13.60
N ASP A 189 9.81 -14.81 12.88
CA ASP A 189 9.46 -15.61 11.70
C ASP A 189 9.94 -15.00 10.38
N VAL A 190 10.47 -13.76 10.40
CA VAL A 190 10.93 -13.06 9.19
C VAL A 190 12.47 -13.19 9.08
N PRO A 191 12.99 -13.91 8.06
CA PRO A 191 14.43 -14.22 7.96
C PRO A 191 15.36 -13.01 7.72
N GLY A 192 14.82 -11.87 7.29
CA GLY A 192 15.59 -10.69 6.91
C GLY A 192 14.87 -9.38 7.20
N ARG A 193 15.62 -8.28 7.33
CA ARG A 193 15.06 -6.96 7.66
C ARG A 193 14.36 -6.30 6.46
N TYR A 194 14.78 -6.61 5.24
CA TYR A 194 14.19 -6.05 4.04
C TYR A 194 13.44 -7.13 3.29
N ILE A 195 12.22 -6.82 2.87
CA ILE A 195 11.39 -7.71 2.08
C ILE A 195 11.10 -6.99 0.76
N ALA A 196 11.29 -7.68 -0.35
CA ALA A 196 10.97 -7.17 -1.67
C ALA A 196 9.82 -7.98 -2.27
N PHE A 197 8.94 -7.28 -2.97
CA PHE A 197 7.84 -7.84 -3.74
C PHE A 197 8.04 -7.56 -5.23
N PRO A 198 9.06 -8.17 -5.86
CA PRO A 198 9.33 -7.95 -7.26
C PRO A 198 8.24 -8.58 -8.12
N ARG A 199 8.07 -8.02 -9.31
CA ARG A 199 7.26 -8.63 -10.35
C ARG A 199 7.93 -9.89 -10.88
N VAL A 200 7.22 -11.01 -10.80
CA VAL A 200 7.59 -12.29 -11.41
C VAL A 200 6.55 -12.67 -12.47
N HIS A 201 6.68 -13.84 -13.10
CA HIS A 201 5.71 -14.32 -14.07
C HIS A 201 5.17 -15.69 -13.72
N ALA A 202 3.86 -15.89 -13.93
CA ALA A 202 3.19 -17.18 -13.80
C ALA A 202 2.39 -17.50 -15.07
N THR A 203 2.35 -18.78 -15.46
CA THR A 203 1.50 -19.22 -16.57
C THR A 203 0.14 -19.63 -16.03
N VAL A 204 -0.92 -18.90 -16.41
CA VAL A 204 -2.30 -19.18 -16.00
C VAL A 204 -3.19 -19.14 -17.23
N GLY A 205 -3.90 -20.24 -17.47
CA GLY A 205 -4.60 -20.46 -18.73
C GLY A 205 -3.62 -20.43 -19.91
N ARG A 206 -3.90 -19.59 -20.90
CA ARG A 206 -3.04 -19.43 -22.10
C ARG A 206 -2.00 -18.31 -22.00
N PHE A 207 -1.99 -17.55 -20.91
CA PHE A 207 -1.16 -16.36 -20.78
C PHE A 207 -0.01 -16.60 -19.80
N ARG A 208 1.16 -16.03 -20.11
CA ARG A 208 2.27 -15.85 -19.18
C ARG A 208 2.15 -14.43 -18.62
N ARG A 209 1.71 -14.32 -17.37
CA ARG A 209 1.20 -13.09 -16.77
C ARG A 209 2.18 -12.52 -15.77
N ARG A 210 2.16 -11.20 -15.56
CA ARG A 210 2.74 -10.62 -14.36
C ARG A 210 2.04 -11.13 -13.11
N ALA A 211 2.86 -11.42 -12.11
CA ALA A 211 2.46 -11.94 -10.80
C ALA A 211 3.38 -11.34 -9.73
N VAL A 212 3.02 -11.53 -8.46
CA VAL A 212 3.78 -11.00 -7.32
C VAL A 212 4.72 -12.08 -6.79
N GLY A 213 6.00 -11.76 -6.77
CA GLY A 213 7.02 -12.54 -6.09
C GLY A 213 7.31 -11.97 -4.70
N MET A 214 8.03 -12.74 -3.90
CA MET A 214 8.56 -12.31 -2.60
C MET A 214 10.00 -12.82 -2.46
N THR A 215 10.88 -11.96 -1.95
CA THR A 215 12.22 -12.32 -1.49
C THR A 215 12.60 -11.47 -0.28
N PHE A 216 13.58 -11.92 0.49
CA PHE A 216 14.10 -11.19 1.64
C PHE A 216 15.58 -10.87 1.42
N GLY A 217 15.95 -9.65 1.80
CA GLY A 217 17.33 -9.21 1.82
C GLY A 217 17.98 -9.69 3.12
N ASN A 218 19.14 -10.32 3.01
CA ASN A 218 19.96 -10.57 4.19
C ASN A 218 20.58 -9.25 4.63
N SER A 219 20.22 -8.75 5.82
CA SER A 219 21.08 -7.82 6.53
C SER A 219 22.27 -8.62 7.08
N LEU A 220 23.22 -8.96 6.20
CA LEU A 220 24.52 -9.41 6.67
C LEU A 220 25.11 -8.30 7.56
N PRO A 221 25.97 -8.62 8.54
CA PRO A 221 26.67 -7.61 9.33
C PRO A 221 27.68 -6.78 8.50
N ASN A 222 27.65 -6.90 7.18
CA ASN A 222 28.52 -6.20 6.26
C ASN A 222 27.77 -5.04 5.58
N ARG A 223 28.02 -3.82 6.08
CA ARG A 223 27.50 -2.56 5.53
C ARG A 223 27.71 -2.44 4.01
N ALA A 224 28.83 -2.94 3.48
CA ALA A 224 29.14 -2.86 2.05
C ALA A 224 28.19 -3.68 1.15
N ARG A 225 27.37 -4.57 1.73
CA ARG A 225 26.38 -5.39 1.00
C ARG A 225 24.93 -5.08 1.37
N LEU A 226 24.69 -3.96 2.05
CA LEU A 226 23.36 -3.55 2.50
C LEU A 226 22.39 -3.46 1.30
N MET A 227 21.30 -4.24 1.35
CA MET A 227 20.27 -4.28 0.30
C MET A 227 20.78 -4.69 -1.10
N LEU A 228 21.92 -5.37 -1.19
CA LEU A 228 22.46 -5.92 -2.45
C LEU A 228 22.21 -7.43 -2.59
N ASP A 229 22.11 -8.16 -1.48
CA ASP A 229 21.98 -9.62 -1.47
C ASP A 229 20.52 -10.08 -1.39
N TRP A 230 19.96 -10.40 -2.56
CA TRP A 230 18.59 -10.89 -2.69
C TRP A 230 18.57 -12.28 -3.34
N PRO A 231 18.11 -13.32 -2.63
CA PRO A 231 17.79 -14.59 -3.24
C PRO A 231 16.74 -14.45 -4.33
N ARG A 232 16.66 -15.45 -5.22
CA ARG A 232 15.61 -15.53 -6.24
C ARG A 232 14.23 -15.43 -5.59
N ALA A 233 13.38 -14.57 -6.14
CA ALA A 233 12.02 -14.40 -5.64
C ALA A 233 11.16 -15.65 -5.87
N ASN A 234 10.39 -16.00 -4.85
CA ASN A 234 9.37 -17.04 -4.91
C ASN A 234 8.04 -16.41 -5.32
N LEU A 235 7.28 -17.08 -6.19
CA LEU A 235 5.92 -16.68 -6.50
C LEU A 235 5.05 -16.80 -5.24
N VAL A 236 4.35 -15.73 -4.86
CA VAL A 236 3.44 -15.72 -3.69
C VAL A 236 1.99 -15.41 -4.04
N LEU A 237 1.75 -14.72 -5.16
CA LEU A 237 0.39 -14.39 -5.59
C LEU A 237 0.32 -14.24 -7.11
N ALA A 238 -0.61 -14.96 -7.75
CA ALA A 238 -0.86 -14.93 -9.19
C ALA A 238 -2.35 -14.73 -9.48
N PRO A 239 -2.71 -14.09 -10.61
CA PRO A 239 -4.09 -13.99 -11.06
C PRO A 239 -4.66 -15.38 -11.39
N ASP A 240 -5.97 -15.53 -11.28
CA ASP A 240 -6.69 -16.74 -11.69
C ASP A 240 -7.69 -16.49 -12.84
N LEU A 241 -8.50 -17.50 -13.18
CA LEU A 241 -9.46 -17.41 -14.28
C LEU A 241 -10.69 -16.54 -13.93
N LEU A 242 -11.02 -16.39 -12.65
CA LEU A 242 -12.07 -15.46 -12.23
C LEU A 242 -11.61 -14.01 -12.46
N ASP A 243 -10.33 -13.73 -12.24
CA ASP A 243 -9.77 -12.41 -12.56
C ASP A 243 -9.90 -12.08 -14.06
N ASP A 244 -9.79 -13.06 -14.96
CA ASP A 244 -10.03 -12.84 -16.40
C ASP A 244 -11.48 -12.50 -16.70
N GLU A 245 -12.43 -13.19 -16.06
CA GLU A 245 -13.85 -12.91 -16.25
C GLU A 245 -14.20 -11.49 -15.82
N MET A 246 -13.70 -11.06 -14.65
CA MET A 246 -13.85 -9.70 -14.16
C MET A 246 -13.16 -8.67 -15.06
N ALA A 247 -11.97 -8.99 -15.58
CA ALA A 247 -11.24 -8.11 -16.48
C ALA A 247 -12.01 -7.84 -17.78
N ARG A 248 -12.63 -8.87 -18.38
CA ARG A 248 -13.43 -8.68 -19.60
C ARG A 248 -14.56 -7.68 -19.40
N GLU A 249 -15.32 -7.83 -18.32
CA GLU A 249 -16.42 -6.91 -18.00
C GLU A 249 -15.90 -5.47 -17.80
N ARG A 250 -14.82 -5.29 -17.03
CA ARG A 250 -14.23 -3.97 -16.80
C ARG A 250 -13.67 -3.33 -18.07
N LEU A 251 -13.09 -4.12 -18.97
CA LEU A 251 -12.51 -3.64 -20.23
C LEU A 251 -13.58 -3.27 -21.24
N ASP A 252 -14.63 -4.08 -21.37
CA ASP A 252 -15.76 -3.77 -22.26
C ASP A 252 -16.45 -2.47 -21.84
N ASN A 253 -16.63 -2.26 -20.54
CA ASN A 253 -17.13 -0.99 -20.00
C ASN A 253 -16.18 0.18 -20.28
N ALA A 254 -14.88 0.03 -19.99
CA ALA A 254 -13.89 1.08 -20.25
C ALA A 254 -13.78 1.44 -21.75
N TYR A 255 -13.96 0.47 -22.64
CA TYR A 255 -13.98 0.70 -24.08
C TYR A 255 -15.24 1.44 -24.52
N ALA A 256 -16.42 1.03 -24.01
CA ALA A 256 -17.69 1.70 -24.29
C ALA A 256 -17.72 3.16 -23.80
N GLU A 257 -17.04 3.44 -22.70
CA GLU A 257 -16.89 4.79 -22.12
C GLU A 257 -15.79 5.62 -22.79
N GLY A 258 -14.98 5.03 -23.68
CA GLY A 258 -13.90 5.72 -24.39
C GLY A 258 -12.63 5.95 -23.56
N ILE A 259 -12.48 5.26 -22.44
CA ILE A 259 -11.27 5.30 -21.58
C ILE A 259 -10.11 4.57 -22.27
N ILE A 260 -10.41 3.48 -22.99
CA ILE A 260 -9.45 2.74 -23.80
C ILE A 260 -9.83 2.76 -25.28
N HIS A 261 -8.82 2.69 -26.16
CA HIS A 261 -9.01 2.72 -27.62
C HIS A 261 -8.83 1.36 -28.31
N TYR A 262 -8.25 0.39 -27.60
CA TYR A 262 -8.03 -0.97 -28.08
C TYR A 262 -8.61 -1.96 -27.08
N ASN A 263 -9.34 -2.95 -27.57
CA ASN A 263 -9.99 -3.97 -26.77
C ASN A 263 -10.17 -5.27 -27.59
N ASP A 264 -9.10 -6.06 -27.73
CA ASP A 264 -9.12 -7.33 -28.46
C ASP A 264 -9.56 -8.48 -27.53
N PRO A 265 -10.72 -9.13 -27.76
CA PRO A 265 -11.22 -10.22 -26.92
C PRO A 265 -10.26 -11.42 -26.80
N VAL A 266 -9.38 -11.63 -27.78
CA VAL A 266 -8.36 -12.70 -27.72
C VAL A 266 -7.26 -12.36 -26.72
N ASP A 267 -7.04 -11.08 -26.44
CA ASP A 267 -5.99 -10.59 -25.56
C ASP A 267 -6.50 -10.17 -24.19
N GLN A 268 -7.82 -10.11 -23.98
CA GLN A 268 -8.39 -9.78 -22.67
C GLN A 268 -7.98 -10.79 -21.58
N HIS A 269 -7.26 -10.31 -20.57
CA HIS A 269 -6.92 -11.04 -19.35
C HIS A 269 -6.51 -10.12 -18.21
N CYS A 270 -6.46 -10.67 -16.99
CA CYS A 270 -5.92 -9.96 -15.83
C CYS A 270 -4.47 -10.37 -15.54
N GLU A 271 -3.67 -9.38 -15.16
CA GLU A 271 -2.35 -9.56 -14.58
C GLU A 271 -2.21 -8.80 -13.25
N PHE A 272 -1.31 -9.25 -12.38
CA PHE A 272 -0.94 -8.50 -11.17
C PHE A 272 0.33 -7.71 -11.46
N TYR A 273 0.19 -6.40 -11.63
CA TYR A 273 1.29 -5.54 -12.07
C TYR A 273 2.40 -5.47 -11.02
N THR A 274 2.02 -5.18 -9.77
CA THR A 274 2.83 -5.26 -8.55
C THR A 274 1.88 -5.15 -7.34
N MET A 275 2.43 -5.00 -6.13
CA MET A 275 1.68 -4.82 -4.89
C MET A 275 2.43 -3.85 -3.97
N GLN A 276 1.78 -2.86 -3.35
CA GLN A 276 2.39 -2.07 -2.27
C GLN A 276 2.03 -2.68 -0.90
N PRO A 277 2.99 -3.28 -0.17
CA PRO A 277 2.76 -3.86 1.14
C PRO A 277 2.83 -2.81 2.27
N TRP A 278 2.16 -3.08 3.39
CA TRP A 278 2.35 -2.44 4.69
C TRP A 278 1.93 -3.38 5.82
N THR A 279 2.13 -2.98 7.07
CA THR A 279 1.72 -3.74 8.26
C THR A 279 0.60 -3.05 9.01
N VAL A 280 -0.32 -3.84 9.57
CA VAL A 280 -1.35 -3.36 10.49
C VAL A 280 -1.54 -4.41 11.58
N GLY A 281 -1.16 -4.10 12.82
CA GLY A 281 -1.25 -5.06 13.92
C GLY A 281 -0.46 -6.34 13.61
N ASN A 282 -1.14 -7.49 13.63
CA ASN A 282 -0.55 -8.81 13.38
C ASN A 282 -0.72 -9.34 11.94
N VAL A 283 -0.94 -8.46 10.97
CA VAL A 283 -1.11 -8.85 9.56
C VAL A 283 -0.30 -7.97 8.62
N PHE A 284 0.12 -8.58 7.51
CA PHE A 284 0.56 -7.88 6.32
C PHE A 284 -0.64 -7.53 5.47
N MET A 285 -0.67 -6.30 4.99
CA MET A 285 -1.66 -5.80 4.05
C MET A 285 -0.97 -5.44 2.75
N GLY A 286 -1.69 -5.49 1.65
CA GLY A 286 -1.15 -5.13 0.34
C GLY A 286 -2.21 -4.50 -0.55
N ALA A 287 -1.84 -3.39 -1.19
CA ALA A 287 -2.58 -2.81 -2.31
C ALA A 287 -2.10 -3.52 -3.57
N LEU A 288 -2.88 -4.47 -4.08
CA LEU A 288 -2.55 -5.25 -5.27
C LEU A 288 -3.04 -4.54 -6.53
N TYR A 289 -2.16 -4.37 -7.51
CA TYR A 289 -2.50 -3.64 -8.73
C TYR A 289 -3.03 -4.61 -9.76
N ILE A 290 -4.31 -4.47 -10.04
CA ILE A 290 -5.06 -5.25 -11.00
C ILE A 290 -4.91 -4.58 -12.34
N PHE A 291 -4.15 -5.21 -13.24
CA PHE A 291 -3.95 -4.73 -14.58
C PHE A 291 -4.78 -5.56 -15.55
N ASP A 292 -5.82 -4.93 -16.08
CA ASP A 292 -6.66 -5.53 -17.10
C ASP A 292 -6.05 -5.25 -18.46
N VAL A 293 -5.47 -6.29 -19.07
CA VAL A 293 -4.85 -6.21 -20.39
C VAL A 293 -5.95 -6.32 -21.44
N SER A 294 -6.02 -5.33 -22.31
CA SER A 294 -6.98 -5.21 -23.41
C SER A 294 -6.37 -5.54 -24.78
N MET A 295 -5.05 -5.45 -24.91
CA MET A 295 -4.32 -5.81 -26.13
C MET A 295 -2.87 -6.14 -25.80
N ASP A 296 -2.37 -7.25 -26.36
CA ASP A 296 -0.98 -7.66 -26.25
C ASP A 296 -0.15 -6.98 -27.35
N MET A 297 0.62 -5.96 -26.96
CA MET A 297 1.33 -5.12 -27.91
C MET A 297 2.57 -5.80 -28.51
N TYR A 298 3.07 -6.88 -27.89
CA TYR A 298 4.18 -7.66 -28.44
C TYR A 298 3.83 -8.26 -29.82
N LYS A 299 2.55 -8.52 -30.08
CA LYS A 299 2.05 -8.98 -31.38
C LYS A 299 2.16 -7.92 -32.48
N HIS A 300 2.35 -6.67 -32.09
CA HIS A 300 2.45 -5.50 -32.98
C HIS A 300 3.86 -4.89 -32.97
N SER A 301 4.88 -5.67 -32.61
CA SER A 301 6.28 -5.22 -32.54
C SER A 301 6.51 -4.02 -31.60
N MET A 302 5.62 -3.83 -30.64
CA MET A 302 5.76 -2.84 -29.57
C MET A 302 6.08 -3.54 -28.26
N TRP A 303 6.72 -2.82 -27.36
CA TRP A 303 6.96 -3.29 -26.00
C TRP A 303 5.72 -2.97 -25.16
N ASN A 304 5.44 -3.81 -24.14
CA ASN A 304 4.36 -3.65 -23.15
C ASN A 304 2.99 -4.27 -23.54
N GLN A 305 1.97 -4.02 -22.73
CA GLN A 305 0.58 -4.44 -22.92
C GLN A 305 -0.32 -3.23 -22.67
N HIS A 306 -1.39 -3.07 -23.46
CA HIS A 306 -2.34 -1.96 -23.37
C HIS A 306 -3.47 -2.32 -22.39
N GLY A 307 -3.86 -1.42 -21.47
CA GLY A 307 -4.90 -1.73 -20.50
C GLY A 307 -5.20 -0.65 -19.48
N THR A 308 -6.09 -0.99 -18.55
CA THR A 308 -6.46 -0.16 -17.40
C THR A 308 -5.97 -0.78 -16.11
N MET A 309 -5.78 0.05 -15.07
CA MET A 309 -5.31 -0.41 -13.77
C MET A 309 -6.19 0.09 -12.63
N GLU A 310 -6.60 -0.83 -11.76
CA GLU A 310 -7.24 -0.52 -10.48
C GLU A 310 -6.52 -1.23 -9.33
N THR A 311 -6.91 -0.94 -8.08
CA THR A 311 -6.30 -1.55 -6.91
C THR A 311 -7.32 -2.34 -6.12
N GLN A 312 -6.92 -3.51 -5.63
CA GLN A 312 -7.69 -4.34 -4.70
C GLN A 312 -6.85 -4.66 -3.47
N LEU A 313 -7.48 -5.00 -2.35
CA LEU A 313 -6.78 -5.25 -1.09
C LEU A 313 -6.49 -6.74 -0.89
N VAL A 314 -5.28 -7.06 -0.41
CA VAL A 314 -4.87 -8.40 0.00
C VAL A 314 -4.27 -8.39 1.40
N TYR A 315 -4.23 -9.54 2.04
CA TYR A 315 -3.56 -9.71 3.33
C TYR A 315 -2.78 -11.02 3.40
N SER A 316 -1.83 -11.07 4.32
CA SER A 316 -1.09 -12.27 4.68
C SER A 316 -0.74 -12.26 6.17
N ARG A 317 -0.53 -13.44 6.75
CA ARG A 317 0.01 -13.61 8.11
C ARG A 317 1.44 -14.13 8.12
N ASP A 318 2.00 -14.48 6.96
CA ASP A 318 3.29 -15.15 6.87
C ASP A 318 4.14 -14.71 5.66
N LEU A 319 3.70 -13.68 4.92
CA LEU A 319 4.29 -13.16 3.67
C LEU A 319 4.25 -14.12 2.48
N VAL A 320 3.86 -15.38 2.67
CA VAL A 320 3.88 -16.43 1.65
C VAL A 320 2.48 -16.68 1.11
N HIS A 321 1.50 -16.83 1.99
CA HIS A 321 0.11 -17.07 1.64
C HIS A 321 -0.66 -15.76 1.69
N TRP A 322 -1.20 -15.37 0.55
CA TRP A 322 -1.95 -14.12 0.38
C TRP A 322 -3.39 -14.40 -0.02
N ASP A 323 -4.33 -13.77 0.68
CA ASP A 323 -5.76 -13.86 0.42
C ASP A 323 -6.33 -12.52 -0.05
N ARG A 324 -7.38 -12.57 -0.89
CA ARG A 324 -8.09 -11.39 -1.40
C ARG A 324 -9.14 -10.94 -0.39
N LEU A 325 -9.19 -9.64 -0.06
CA LEU A 325 -10.22 -9.07 0.80
C LEU A 325 -11.42 -8.57 0.00
N GLY A 326 -12.56 -8.44 0.70
CA GLY A 326 -13.76 -7.78 0.19
C GLY A 326 -14.35 -8.41 -1.06
N ASP A 327 -14.24 -9.72 -1.23
CA ASP A 327 -14.72 -10.44 -2.41
C ASP A 327 -14.19 -9.84 -3.73
N ARG A 328 -12.92 -9.38 -3.72
CA ARG A 328 -12.24 -8.72 -4.86
C ARG A 328 -12.88 -7.41 -5.31
N GLN A 329 -13.67 -6.76 -4.45
CA GLN A 329 -14.06 -5.38 -4.69
C GLN A 329 -12.82 -4.47 -4.73
N PRO A 330 -12.83 -3.42 -5.57
CA PRO A 330 -11.70 -2.50 -5.63
C PRO A 330 -11.50 -1.83 -4.27
N TRP A 331 -10.25 -1.80 -3.80
CA TRP A 331 -9.85 -0.95 -2.68
C TRP A 331 -10.11 0.50 -3.05
N ILE A 332 -9.75 0.89 -4.27
CA ILE A 332 -10.15 2.15 -4.89
C ILE A 332 -10.50 1.85 -6.35
N GLY A 333 -11.73 2.19 -6.73
CA GLY A 333 -12.19 2.07 -8.11
C GLY A 333 -11.67 3.22 -8.98
N ARG A 334 -11.54 2.97 -10.29
CA ARG A 334 -11.25 4.03 -11.26
C ARG A 334 -12.34 5.10 -11.26
N GLY A 335 -11.97 6.33 -11.61
CA GLY A 335 -12.92 7.40 -11.86
C GLY A 335 -13.75 7.21 -13.12
N GLU A 336 -14.77 8.04 -13.31
CA GLU A 336 -15.56 8.10 -14.54
C GLU A 336 -14.73 8.66 -15.70
N ALA A 337 -15.13 8.38 -16.95
CA ALA A 337 -14.44 8.89 -18.13
C ALA A 337 -14.24 10.41 -18.10
N GLY A 338 -12.98 10.86 -18.16
CA GLY A 338 -12.59 12.27 -18.10
C GLY A 338 -12.11 12.72 -16.72
N GLU A 339 -12.37 11.95 -15.66
CA GLU A 339 -11.75 12.18 -14.34
C GLU A 339 -10.25 11.86 -14.36
N GLN A 340 -9.51 12.43 -13.40
CA GLN A 340 -8.05 12.33 -13.35
C GLN A 340 -7.53 10.90 -13.21
N ASP A 341 -8.31 10.00 -12.61
CA ASP A 341 -7.93 8.62 -12.26
C ASP A 341 -8.80 7.57 -12.98
N CYS A 342 -9.35 7.93 -14.15
CA CYS A 342 -10.30 7.08 -14.88
C CYS A 342 -9.66 5.85 -15.55
N ALA A 343 -8.36 5.88 -15.83
CA ALA A 343 -7.68 4.81 -16.58
C ALA A 343 -6.70 4.01 -15.72
N MET A 344 -5.97 4.68 -14.82
CA MET A 344 -4.95 4.07 -13.99
C MET A 344 -4.95 4.61 -12.56
N ILE A 345 -4.89 3.69 -11.61
CA ILE A 345 -4.61 3.95 -10.21
C ILE A 345 -3.56 2.94 -9.72
N HIS A 346 -2.44 3.46 -9.23
CA HIS A 346 -1.45 2.65 -8.53
C HIS A 346 -0.87 3.40 -7.33
N PHE A 347 -0.64 2.69 -6.23
CA PHE A 347 -0.05 3.27 -5.03
C PHE A 347 1.48 3.31 -5.14
N ASP A 348 2.10 4.26 -4.47
CA ASP A 348 3.56 4.24 -4.27
C ASP A 348 3.89 4.65 -2.82
N SER A 349 2.85 4.77 -1.99
CA SER A 349 2.90 5.11 -0.58
C SER A 349 2.16 4.09 0.26
N VAL A 350 2.64 3.91 1.49
CA VAL A 350 1.91 3.20 2.54
C VAL A 350 0.89 4.14 3.18
N PRO A 351 -0.16 3.63 3.85
CA PRO A 351 -1.05 4.48 4.63
C PRO A 351 -0.30 5.19 5.76
N ILE A 352 -0.46 6.51 5.86
CA ILE A 352 0.18 7.35 6.88
C ILE A 352 -0.89 7.94 7.79
N ARG A 353 -0.70 7.82 9.09
CA ARG A 353 -1.61 8.38 10.09
C ARG A 353 -1.36 9.88 10.27
N VAL A 354 -2.41 10.67 10.14
CA VAL A 354 -2.46 12.11 10.49
C VAL A 354 -3.71 12.34 11.34
N GLY A 355 -3.50 12.54 12.64
CA GLY A 355 -4.59 12.58 13.62
C GLY A 355 -5.40 11.27 13.63
N ASP A 356 -6.71 11.39 13.41
CA ASP A 356 -7.64 10.25 13.40
C ASP A 356 -7.93 9.68 12.00
N TRP A 357 -7.14 10.08 11.01
CA TRP A 357 -7.25 9.61 9.63
C TRP A 357 -5.96 8.92 9.18
N MET A 358 -6.13 7.92 8.33
CA MET A 358 -5.09 7.40 7.48
C MET A 358 -5.21 8.07 6.12
N TYR A 359 -4.10 8.55 5.57
CA TYR A 359 -3.99 9.05 4.21
C TYR A 359 -3.12 8.12 3.39
N GLN A 360 -3.51 7.85 2.15
CA GLN A 360 -2.70 7.07 1.22
C GLN A 360 -2.71 7.74 -0.16
N TYR A 361 -1.54 7.86 -0.75
CA TYR A 361 -1.31 8.61 -1.99
C TYR A 361 -1.05 7.67 -3.15
N TYR A 362 -1.67 7.96 -4.28
CA TYR A 362 -1.59 7.15 -5.48
C TYR A 362 -1.29 8.01 -6.70
N SER A 363 -0.61 7.40 -7.66
CA SER A 363 -0.51 7.92 -9.01
C SER A 363 -1.85 7.72 -9.72
N SER A 364 -2.43 8.82 -10.18
CA SER A 364 -3.66 8.86 -10.95
C SER A 364 -3.35 9.12 -12.43
N GLY A 365 -3.99 8.38 -13.32
CA GLY A 365 -3.85 8.57 -14.76
C GLY A 365 -5.19 8.57 -15.49
N ASN A 366 -5.38 9.57 -16.36
CA ASN A 366 -6.49 9.63 -17.32
C ASN A 366 -6.09 9.08 -18.71
N LEU A 367 -5.02 8.30 -18.72
CA LEU A 367 -4.39 7.64 -19.86
C LEU A 367 -4.25 6.14 -19.55
N PRO A 368 -4.57 5.23 -20.48
CA PRO A 368 -4.30 3.81 -20.28
C PRO A 368 -2.81 3.49 -20.36
N HIS A 369 -2.43 2.32 -19.84
CA HIS A 369 -1.04 1.86 -19.84
C HIS A 369 -0.74 0.96 -21.03
N PRO A 370 0.26 1.28 -21.89
CA PRO A 370 0.58 2.63 -22.34
C PRO A 370 -0.42 3.09 -23.40
N SER A 371 -0.62 4.40 -23.57
CA SER A 371 -1.30 4.90 -24.77
C SER A 371 -0.36 4.87 -25.96
N VAL A 372 -0.86 4.39 -27.10
CA VAL A 372 -0.08 4.24 -28.34
C VAL A 372 -0.62 5.04 -29.52
N ASP A 373 -1.74 5.74 -29.33
CA ASP A 373 -2.25 6.66 -30.34
C ASP A 373 -1.48 7.99 -30.26
N GLN A 374 -0.43 8.10 -31.08
CA GLN A 374 0.42 9.29 -31.15
C GLN A 374 -0.37 10.54 -31.54
N GLN A 375 -1.35 10.42 -32.43
CA GLN A 375 -2.13 11.56 -32.88
C GLN A 375 -3.05 12.07 -31.78
N TRP A 376 -3.67 11.15 -31.04
CA TRP A 376 -4.45 11.47 -29.86
C TRP A 376 -3.57 12.08 -28.76
N LEU A 377 -2.36 11.54 -28.51
CA LEU A 377 -1.42 12.07 -27.50
C LEU A 377 -0.99 13.51 -27.80
N ILE A 378 -0.66 13.81 -29.07
CA ILE A 378 -0.34 15.18 -29.51
C ILE A 378 -1.51 16.12 -29.21
N GLU A 379 -2.75 15.71 -29.51
CA GLU A 379 -3.91 16.54 -29.19
C GLU A 379 -4.11 16.72 -27.69
N GLN A 380 -3.89 15.68 -26.87
CA GLN A 380 -3.98 15.83 -25.41
C GLN A 380 -2.93 16.79 -24.86
N HIS A 381 -1.69 16.71 -25.34
CA HIS A 381 -0.64 17.65 -24.96
C HIS A 381 -1.03 19.09 -25.31
N ARG A 382 -1.57 19.31 -26.51
CA ARG A 382 -2.07 20.63 -26.92
C ARG A 382 -3.20 21.14 -26.02
N LEU A 383 -4.11 20.28 -25.59
CA LEU A 383 -5.20 20.65 -24.69
C LEU A 383 -4.69 20.98 -23.28
N ILE A 384 -3.69 20.24 -22.78
CA ILE A 384 -3.03 20.50 -21.49
C ILE A 384 -2.30 21.85 -21.52
N GLU A 385 -1.51 22.11 -22.56
CA GLU A 385 -0.81 23.38 -22.75
C GLU A 385 -1.76 24.56 -22.81
N ALA A 386 -2.93 24.37 -23.42
CA ALA A 386 -3.99 25.37 -23.51
C ALA A 386 -4.83 25.51 -22.22
N GLY A 387 -4.56 24.73 -21.17
CA GLY A 387 -5.33 24.73 -19.92
C GLY A 387 -6.76 24.20 -20.06
N LYS A 388 -7.03 23.39 -21.09
CA LYS A 388 -8.35 22.83 -21.43
C LYS A 388 -8.54 21.38 -20.97
N ARG A 389 -7.49 20.77 -20.42
CA ARG A 389 -7.49 19.38 -19.93
C ARG A 389 -6.57 19.29 -18.72
N HIS A 390 -6.90 18.39 -17.80
CA HIS A 390 -6.00 18.03 -16.71
C HIS A 390 -4.73 17.34 -17.24
N PRO A 391 -3.61 17.39 -16.48
CA PRO A 391 -2.42 16.61 -16.77
C PRO A 391 -2.75 15.12 -16.98
N LEU A 392 -1.97 14.42 -17.80
CA LEU A 392 -2.17 12.99 -18.06
C LEU A 392 -1.98 12.14 -16.80
N GLN A 393 -1.10 12.60 -15.91
CA GLN A 393 -0.90 12.02 -14.58
C GLN A 393 -0.84 13.10 -13.51
N ALA A 394 -1.38 12.77 -12.34
CA ALA A 394 -1.28 13.58 -11.14
C ALA A 394 -1.23 12.66 -9.92
N ILE A 395 -1.06 13.24 -8.73
CA ILE A 395 -1.07 12.51 -7.47
C ILE A 395 -2.41 12.73 -6.79
N GLY A 396 -3.12 11.61 -6.59
CA GLY A 396 -4.37 11.55 -5.84
C GLY A 396 -4.15 11.10 -4.41
N CYS A 397 -5.16 11.33 -3.58
CA CYS A 397 -5.19 10.89 -2.18
C CYS A 397 -6.52 10.22 -1.84
N VAL A 398 -6.44 9.18 -1.01
CA VAL A 398 -7.59 8.63 -0.28
C VAL A 398 -7.41 8.79 1.21
N ARG A 399 -8.53 8.84 1.94
CA ARG A 399 -8.53 8.81 3.40
C ARG A 399 -9.46 7.74 3.95
N PHE A 400 -9.11 7.20 5.10
CA PHE A 400 -9.95 6.26 5.83
C PHE A 400 -9.65 6.28 7.32
N ARG A 401 -10.56 5.73 8.12
CA ARG A 401 -10.38 5.63 9.57
C ARG A 401 -9.42 4.47 9.89
N PRO A 402 -8.46 4.63 10.82
CA PRO A 402 -7.51 3.57 11.18
C PRO A 402 -8.20 2.23 11.47
N ASP A 403 -7.62 1.15 10.96
CA ASP A 403 -8.04 -0.25 11.16
C ASP A 403 -9.45 -0.62 10.64
N ARG A 404 -10.12 0.26 9.88
CA ARG A 404 -11.50 0.03 9.42
C ARG A 404 -11.63 -0.61 8.04
N TYR A 405 -10.72 -1.50 7.67
CA TYR A 405 -10.74 -2.17 6.36
C TYR A 405 -11.91 -3.15 6.20
N ILE A 406 -12.13 -3.98 7.23
CA ILE A 406 -13.19 -5.00 7.31
C ILE A 406 -13.84 -4.88 8.69
N SER A 407 -15.16 -5.08 8.75
CA SER A 407 -15.88 -5.20 10.03
C SER A 407 -16.68 -6.49 10.11
N LEU A 408 -16.87 -7.00 11.33
CA LEU A 408 -18.01 -7.85 11.67
C LEU A 408 -19.21 -6.97 12.00
N GLN A 409 -20.35 -7.22 11.35
CA GLN A 409 -21.56 -6.39 11.50
C GLN A 409 -22.76 -7.22 11.95
N ALA A 410 -23.56 -6.62 12.84
CA ALA A 410 -24.88 -7.11 13.22
C ALA A 410 -25.93 -6.00 13.02
N GLY A 411 -27.08 -6.38 12.49
CA GLY A 411 -28.26 -5.51 12.40
C GLY A 411 -29.11 -5.57 13.67
N SER A 412 -30.44 -5.58 13.50
CA SER A 412 -31.40 -5.57 14.60
C SER A 412 -31.36 -6.82 15.47
N ARG A 413 -30.91 -7.96 14.94
CA ARG A 413 -30.62 -9.16 15.72
C ARG A 413 -29.16 -9.12 16.18
N ALA A 414 -28.94 -9.24 17.49
CA ALA A 414 -27.59 -9.26 18.04
C ALA A 414 -26.74 -10.39 17.43
N GLY A 415 -25.52 -10.04 17.06
CA GLY A 415 -24.48 -10.94 16.59
C GLY A 415 -23.43 -11.16 17.67
N ARG A 416 -22.79 -12.34 17.63
CA ARG A 416 -21.78 -12.74 18.61
C ARG A 416 -20.56 -13.31 17.90
N ALA A 417 -19.37 -12.87 18.30
CA ALA A 417 -18.10 -13.50 17.97
C ALA A 417 -17.42 -13.98 19.26
N ILE A 418 -16.82 -15.16 19.23
CA ILE A 418 -15.96 -15.70 20.30
C ILE A 418 -14.58 -15.92 19.72
N THR A 419 -13.55 -15.42 20.40
CA THR A 419 -12.18 -15.66 19.99
C THR A 419 -11.71 -17.08 20.35
N LYS A 420 -10.64 -17.53 19.69
CA LYS A 420 -9.79 -18.59 20.21
C LYS A 420 -9.15 -18.14 21.55
N PRO A 421 -8.61 -19.07 22.36
CA PRO A 421 -7.87 -18.72 23.57
C PRO A 421 -6.74 -17.73 23.27
N LEU A 422 -6.63 -16.71 24.11
CA LEU A 422 -5.62 -15.67 24.05
C LEU A 422 -5.18 -15.28 25.46
N THR A 423 -3.95 -14.79 25.59
CA THR A 423 -3.42 -14.30 26.85
C THR A 423 -3.88 -12.85 27.08
N VAL A 424 -4.39 -12.55 28.27
CA VAL A 424 -4.60 -11.14 28.69
C VAL A 424 -3.23 -10.48 28.87
N SER A 425 -2.84 -9.61 27.94
CA SER A 425 -1.50 -9.02 27.90
C SER A 425 -1.43 -7.53 28.29
N GLY A 426 -2.54 -6.93 28.70
CA GLY A 426 -2.57 -5.53 29.10
C GLY A 426 -3.62 -5.21 30.16
N SER A 427 -3.46 -4.08 30.82
CA SER A 427 -4.36 -3.60 31.88
C SER A 427 -5.73 -3.12 31.37
N ARG A 428 -5.83 -2.83 30.07
CA ARG A 428 -7.01 -2.35 29.36
C ARG A 428 -7.26 -3.15 28.09
N LEU A 429 -8.53 -3.40 27.79
CA LEU A 429 -9.00 -3.89 26.50
C LEU A 429 -9.64 -2.73 25.74
N LEU A 430 -9.15 -2.45 24.54
CA LEU A 430 -9.67 -1.41 23.65
C LEU A 430 -10.37 -2.06 22.45
N VAL A 431 -11.49 -1.49 22.00
CA VAL A 431 -12.21 -1.94 20.80
C VAL A 431 -12.42 -0.80 19.80
N ASN A 432 -12.22 -1.09 18.51
CA ASN A 432 -12.62 -0.22 17.41
C ASN A 432 -14.01 -0.65 16.95
N LEU A 433 -15.00 0.19 17.24
CA LEU A 433 -16.43 -0.13 17.13
C LEU A 433 -17.19 1.11 16.67
N ASP A 434 -18.06 0.94 15.66
CA ASP A 434 -19.15 1.88 15.39
C ASP A 434 -20.45 1.25 15.88
N ALA A 435 -20.94 1.74 17.02
CA ALA A 435 -22.21 1.38 17.62
C ALA A 435 -23.11 2.62 17.73
N THR A 436 -23.06 3.52 16.76
CA THR A 436 -23.91 4.73 16.73
C THR A 436 -25.41 4.39 16.69
N GLY A 437 -25.78 3.27 16.07
CA GLY A 437 -27.16 2.78 15.96
C GLY A 437 -27.58 1.76 17.02
N GLY A 438 -26.72 1.44 17.98
CA GLY A 438 -26.96 0.36 18.94
C GLY A 438 -25.90 0.27 20.02
N GLU A 439 -25.38 -0.94 20.26
CA GLU A 439 -24.41 -1.16 21.32
C GLU A 439 -23.49 -2.37 21.05
N GLY A 440 -22.35 -2.37 21.73
CA GLY A 440 -21.47 -3.52 21.88
C GLY A 440 -21.15 -3.80 23.34
N VAL A 441 -21.11 -5.08 23.71
CA VAL A 441 -20.64 -5.54 25.02
C VAL A 441 -19.62 -6.66 24.85
N VAL A 442 -18.71 -6.77 25.81
CA VAL A 442 -17.69 -7.82 25.84
C VAL A 442 -17.88 -8.68 27.09
N SER A 443 -17.63 -9.98 26.98
CA SER A 443 -17.45 -10.88 28.12
C SER A 443 -16.08 -11.54 28.04
N VAL A 444 -15.44 -11.77 29.20
CA VAL A 444 -14.23 -12.60 29.28
C VAL A 444 -14.64 -13.98 29.75
N LEU A 445 -14.28 -15.00 28.97
CA LEU A 445 -14.60 -16.40 29.22
C LEU A 445 -13.33 -17.17 29.57
N ASN A 446 -13.46 -18.22 30.38
CA ASN A 446 -12.41 -19.22 30.51
C ASN A 446 -12.28 -20.07 29.23
N GLU A 447 -11.29 -20.97 29.18
CA GLU A 447 -11.06 -21.87 28.03
C GLU A 447 -12.29 -22.74 27.70
N GLY A 448 -13.05 -23.15 28.73
CA GLY A 448 -14.30 -23.90 28.60
C GLY A 448 -15.50 -23.08 28.08
N GLY A 449 -15.33 -21.77 27.84
CA GLY A 449 -16.38 -20.90 27.32
C GLY A 449 -17.36 -20.37 28.38
N HIS A 450 -17.07 -20.56 29.67
CA HIS A 450 -17.85 -20.01 30.77
C HIS A 450 -17.34 -18.63 31.17
N PRO A 451 -18.22 -17.64 31.42
CA PRO A 451 -17.80 -16.31 31.83
C PRO A 451 -17.02 -16.31 33.16
N LEU A 452 -15.96 -15.51 33.24
CA LEU A 452 -15.20 -15.30 34.47
C LEU A 452 -15.96 -14.37 35.41
N ARG A 453 -15.86 -14.64 36.72
CA ARG A 453 -16.55 -13.85 37.75
C ARG A 453 -16.04 -12.41 37.80
N GLY A 454 -16.93 -11.44 37.59
CA GLY A 454 -16.61 -10.02 37.49
C GLY A 454 -16.31 -9.54 36.05
N TYR A 455 -16.35 -10.44 35.07
CA TYR A 455 -16.14 -10.17 33.64
C TYR A 455 -17.25 -10.78 32.77
N GLU A 456 -18.39 -11.09 33.36
CA GLU A 456 -19.51 -11.73 32.68
C GLU A 456 -20.07 -10.87 31.55
N GLN A 457 -20.06 -9.56 31.75
CA GLN A 457 -20.44 -8.56 30.75
C GLN A 457 -19.83 -7.20 31.11
N SER A 458 -19.32 -6.50 30.11
CA SER A 458 -18.88 -5.11 30.24
C SER A 458 -20.07 -4.15 30.33
N GLN A 459 -19.78 -2.89 30.68
CA GLN A 459 -20.70 -1.80 30.36
C GLN A 459 -20.92 -1.74 28.83
N PRO A 460 -22.13 -1.37 28.35
CA PRO A 460 -22.39 -1.15 26.94
C PRO A 460 -21.53 -0.03 26.37
N ILE A 461 -21.02 -0.25 25.17
CA ILE A 461 -20.28 0.73 24.37
C ILE A 461 -21.20 1.20 23.25
N GLN A 462 -21.42 2.51 23.16
CA GLN A 462 -22.28 3.16 22.17
C GLN A 462 -21.52 4.29 21.48
N GLY A 463 -21.92 4.63 20.24
CA GLY A 463 -21.26 5.66 19.43
C GLY A 463 -20.11 5.13 18.57
N ASP A 464 -19.42 6.04 17.90
CA ASP A 464 -18.34 5.72 16.98
C ASP A 464 -16.95 5.92 17.61
N HIS A 465 -16.21 4.83 17.84
CA HIS A 465 -14.93 4.84 18.55
C HIS A 465 -13.84 4.11 17.77
N LEU A 466 -12.68 4.76 17.63
CA LEU A 466 -11.46 4.08 17.18
C LEU A 466 -10.86 3.22 18.29
N GLU A 467 -10.98 3.67 19.54
CA GLU A 467 -10.40 3.02 20.72
C GLU A 467 -11.31 3.22 21.95
N ALA A 468 -12.39 2.43 22.06
CA ALA A 468 -13.24 2.42 23.25
C ALA A 468 -12.67 1.47 24.31
N ALA A 469 -12.42 1.98 25.52
CA ALA A 469 -12.01 1.15 26.66
C ALA A 469 -13.20 0.32 27.18
N VAL A 470 -13.00 -0.99 27.23
CA VAL A 470 -13.99 -1.93 27.77
C VAL A 470 -13.96 -1.86 29.30
N SER A 471 -15.09 -1.55 29.92
CA SER A 471 -15.22 -1.40 31.37
C SER A 471 -15.96 -2.58 32.00
N PHE A 472 -15.33 -3.20 33.00
CA PHE A 472 -15.89 -4.32 33.77
C PHE A 472 -16.03 -3.95 35.26
N PRO A 473 -16.87 -4.67 36.03
CA PRO A 473 -16.94 -4.51 37.49
C PRO A 473 -15.62 -4.75 38.22
N ARG A 474 -14.73 -5.59 37.66
CA ARG A 474 -13.38 -5.84 38.18
C ARG A 474 -12.31 -5.32 37.22
N PRO A 475 -11.15 -4.87 37.70
CA PRO A 475 -10.09 -4.37 36.84
C PRO A 475 -9.38 -5.52 36.12
N LEU A 476 -9.21 -5.39 34.79
CA LEU A 476 -8.54 -6.40 33.95
C LEU A 476 -7.12 -6.75 34.40
N THR A 477 -6.46 -5.90 35.20
CA THR A 477 -5.16 -6.17 35.82
C THR A 477 -5.12 -7.48 36.62
N GLU A 478 -6.24 -7.91 37.20
CA GLU A 478 -6.34 -9.17 37.93
C GLU A 478 -6.39 -10.41 37.01
N ALA A 479 -6.64 -10.20 35.72
CA ALA A 479 -6.70 -11.25 34.71
C ALA A 479 -5.43 -11.35 33.85
N ILE A 480 -4.47 -10.43 34.01
CA ILE A 480 -3.22 -10.43 33.23
C ILE A 480 -2.50 -11.78 33.34
N GLY A 481 -2.04 -12.30 32.21
CA GLY A 481 -1.36 -13.59 32.09
C GLY A 481 -2.29 -14.81 32.02
N GLN A 482 -3.60 -14.66 32.27
CA GLN A 482 -4.55 -15.76 32.13
C GLN A 482 -4.88 -16.02 30.65
N GLN A 483 -5.08 -17.30 30.32
CA GLN A 483 -5.66 -17.72 29.04
C GLN A 483 -7.18 -17.57 29.09
N VAL A 484 -7.73 -16.76 28.19
CA VAL A 484 -9.15 -16.41 28.13
C VAL A 484 -9.66 -16.45 26.71
N LYS A 485 -10.99 -16.48 26.54
CA LYS A 485 -11.64 -16.15 25.28
C LYS A 485 -12.43 -14.86 25.44
N LEU A 486 -12.42 -14.00 24.43
CA LEU A 486 -13.27 -12.82 24.40
C LEU A 486 -14.55 -13.15 23.65
N ARG A 487 -15.68 -12.77 24.22
CA ARG A 487 -16.97 -12.77 23.54
C ARG A 487 -17.38 -11.34 23.25
N PHE A 488 -17.44 -10.98 21.98
CA PHE A 488 -18.04 -9.74 21.53
C PHE A 488 -19.50 -9.99 21.18
N THR A 489 -20.41 -9.21 21.74
CA THR A 489 -21.83 -9.21 21.35
C THR A 489 -22.19 -7.81 20.91
N ILE A 490 -22.68 -7.68 19.68
CA ILE A 490 -22.98 -6.38 19.06
C ILE A 490 -24.37 -6.39 18.44
N GLN A 491 -25.06 -5.25 18.44
CA GLN A 491 -26.36 -5.06 17.82
C GLN A 491 -26.42 -3.67 17.17
N ASN A 492 -26.89 -3.60 15.92
CA ASN A 492 -26.87 -2.39 15.09
C ASN A 492 -25.49 -1.69 15.11
N ALA A 493 -24.43 -2.49 14.96
CA ALA A 493 -23.06 -2.05 15.17
C ALA A 493 -22.06 -2.81 14.29
N LYS A 494 -20.87 -2.21 14.13
CA LYS A 494 -19.75 -2.71 13.32
C LYS A 494 -18.50 -2.79 14.19
N LEU A 495 -17.94 -3.98 14.34
CA LEU A 495 -16.70 -4.24 15.09
C LEU A 495 -15.53 -4.45 14.12
N PHE A 496 -14.47 -3.66 14.25
CA PHE A 496 -13.36 -3.62 13.29
C PHE A 496 -12.10 -4.30 13.83
N SER A 497 -11.72 -3.99 15.07
CA SER A 497 -10.53 -4.53 15.72
C SER A 497 -10.61 -4.44 17.24
N TYR A 498 -9.68 -5.11 17.92
CA TYR A 498 -9.45 -4.95 19.36
C TYR A 498 -7.96 -4.96 19.68
N SER A 499 -7.59 -4.47 20.87
CA SER A 499 -6.21 -4.51 21.34
C SER A 499 -6.09 -4.46 22.85
N TRP A 500 -5.00 -5.00 23.36
CA TRP A 500 -4.55 -4.81 24.74
C TRP A 500 -3.69 -3.54 24.86
N ALA A 501 -3.86 -2.81 25.94
CA ALA A 501 -3.08 -1.61 26.28
C ALA A 501 -2.80 -1.58 27.79
N ASP A 502 -1.73 -0.89 28.19
CA ASP A 502 -1.37 -0.68 29.60
C ASP A 502 -1.93 0.60 30.21
#